data_AF-A0A3M1HTL2-F1
#
_entry.id   AF-A0A3M1HTL2-F1
#
_cell.length_a   1.000
_cell.length_b   1.000
_cell.length_c   1.000
_cell.angle_alpha   90.00
_cell.angle_beta   90.00
_cell.angle_gamma   90.00
#
_symmetry.space_group_name_H-M   'P 1'
#
loop_
_entity.id
_entity.type
_entity.pdbx_description
1 polymer ?
#
loop_
_entity_poly.entity_id
_entity_poly.type
_entity_poly.pdbx_seq_one_letter_code
_entity_poly.pdbx_strand_id
1 'polypeptide(L)'
;MKRKTLLCSIGTAIIFGAIYGVIEYYAIQEKAGYPFPKGAFLEKFSFYHIWMMAPIFLLVAFAPLFPFLWAEKKKWPYLLAGVANFFLAVTVEDGFWFICRVLYPLKEDSLGGQWIQKGEWTARWGSLELGFGVIPWWYFGVIVFVGFLYFISFKSIKEKAFPWKKG
;
A
#
# COMPACT_ATOMS: atom_id res chain seq x y z
N MET A 1 16.97 5.40 -14.57
CA MET A 1 16.92 5.55 -13.09
C MET A 1 18.03 4.74 -12.40
N LYS A 2 18.63 5.25 -11.32
CA LYS A 2 19.59 4.47 -10.50
C LYS A 2 18.83 3.56 -9.54
N ARG A 3 19.35 2.38 -9.19
CA ARG A 3 18.73 1.47 -8.19
C ARG A 3 18.39 2.18 -6.88
N LYS A 4 19.21 3.14 -6.47
CA LYS A 4 18.97 4.00 -5.30
C LYS A 4 17.61 4.71 -5.35
N THR A 5 17.20 5.24 -6.49
CA THR A 5 15.90 5.93 -6.63
C THR A 5 14.73 4.95 -6.50
N LEU A 6 14.86 3.73 -7.03
CA LEU A 6 13.84 2.69 -6.83
C LEU A 6 13.71 2.35 -5.34
N LEU A 7 14.83 2.13 -4.65
CA LEU A 7 14.85 1.87 -3.22
C LEU A 7 14.23 3.02 -2.41
N CYS A 8 14.54 4.27 -2.75
CA CYS A 8 13.91 5.43 -2.13
C CYS A 8 12.39 5.41 -2.35
N SER A 9 11.90 5.09 -3.57
CA SER A 9 10.46 5.02 -3.84
C SER A 9 9.75 3.92 -3.06
N ILE A 10 10.42 2.78 -2.85
CA ILE A 10 9.93 1.68 -2.00
C ILE A 10 9.81 2.17 -0.55
N GLY A 11 10.86 2.82 -0.04
CA GLY A 11 10.85 3.43 1.29
C GLY A 11 9.73 4.46 1.46
N THR A 12 9.50 5.31 0.46
CA THR A 12 8.38 6.26 0.45
C THR A 12 7.04 5.56 0.52
N ALA A 13 6.82 4.50 -0.25
CA ALA A 13 5.57 3.73 -0.23
C ALA A 13 5.31 3.08 1.15
N ILE A 14 6.34 2.51 1.78
CA ILE A 14 6.24 1.90 3.12
C ILE A 14 5.94 2.97 4.17
N ILE A 15 6.71 4.05 4.22
CA ILE A 15 6.52 5.13 5.21
C ILE A 15 5.15 5.76 5.05
N PHE A 16 4.74 6.02 3.80
CA PHE A 16 3.44 6.60 3.52
C PHE A 16 2.30 5.66 3.94
N GLY A 17 2.35 4.38 3.56
CA GLY A 17 1.35 3.39 3.97
C GLY A 17 1.24 3.31 5.49
N ALA A 18 2.37 3.26 6.20
CA ALA A 18 2.39 3.20 7.65
C ALA A 18 1.74 4.45 8.30
N ILE A 19 2.11 5.65 7.84
CA ILE A 19 1.52 6.90 8.32
C ILE A 19 0.02 6.95 8.01
N TYR A 20 -0.37 6.53 6.80
CA TYR A 20 -1.76 6.56 6.38
C TYR A 20 -2.61 5.60 7.22
N GLY A 21 -2.14 4.37 7.50
CA GLY A 21 -2.88 3.42 8.33
C GLY A 21 -3.08 3.92 9.76
N VAL A 22 -2.09 4.64 10.32
CA VAL A 22 -2.23 5.34 11.61
C VAL A 22 -3.29 6.44 11.52
N ILE A 23 -3.21 7.32 10.51
CA ILE A 23 -4.19 8.39 10.32
C ILE A 23 -5.59 7.82 10.12
N GLU A 24 -5.72 6.76 9.32
CA GLU A 24 -7.01 6.15 9.03
C GLU A 24 -7.64 5.57 10.29
N TYR A 25 -6.85 4.86 11.11
CA TYR A 25 -7.33 4.31 12.38
C TYR A 25 -7.81 5.41 13.34
N TYR A 26 -7.01 6.47 13.57
CA TYR A 26 -7.32 7.46 14.62
C TYR A 26 -8.15 8.66 14.18
N ALA A 27 -8.07 9.07 12.90
CA ALA A 27 -8.64 10.33 12.43
C ALA A 27 -9.79 10.15 11.43
N ILE A 28 -9.84 9.03 10.72
CA ILE A 28 -10.79 8.84 9.60
C ILE A 28 -11.91 7.84 9.96
N GLN A 29 -11.75 7.06 11.03
CA GLN A 29 -12.81 6.15 11.50
C GLN A 29 -14.16 6.87 11.62
N GLU A 30 -15.19 6.24 11.03
CA GLU A 30 -16.54 6.72 10.63
C GLU A 30 -17.39 7.51 11.66
N LYS A 31 -16.88 7.90 12.84
CA LYS A 31 -17.64 8.69 13.83
C LYS A 31 -17.55 10.21 13.68
N ALA A 32 -16.65 10.74 12.86
CA ALA A 32 -16.48 12.18 12.69
C ALA A 32 -17.40 12.80 11.63
N GLY A 33 -18.70 12.46 11.60
CA GLY A 33 -19.70 13.18 10.77
C GLY A 33 -19.32 13.41 9.30
N TYR A 34 -18.43 12.57 8.75
CA TYR A 34 -17.86 12.80 7.43
C TYR A 34 -18.95 12.56 6.38
N PRO A 35 -19.09 13.45 5.37
CA PRO A 35 -20.16 13.43 4.40
C PRO A 35 -19.94 12.37 3.30
N PHE A 36 -19.37 11.22 3.64
CA PHE A 36 -19.20 10.10 2.71
C PHE A 36 -20.34 9.13 2.96
N PRO A 37 -21.47 9.25 2.22
CA PRO A 37 -22.55 8.28 2.33
C PRO A 37 -21.99 6.89 2.07
N LYS A 38 -22.52 5.89 2.78
CA LYS A 38 -22.34 4.47 2.45
C LYS A 38 -22.97 4.23 1.07
N GLY A 39 -22.21 4.53 0.02
CA GLY A 39 -22.67 4.60 -1.35
C GLY A 39 -22.70 3.23 -2.01
N ALA A 40 -23.84 2.89 -2.61
CA ALA A 40 -24.22 1.57 -3.11
C ALA A 40 -23.53 1.12 -4.42
N PHE A 41 -22.38 1.66 -4.85
CA PHE A 41 -21.84 1.29 -6.16
C PHE A 41 -20.98 0.02 -6.17
N LEU A 42 -20.67 -0.55 -4.98
CA LEU A 42 -20.21 -1.93 -4.80
C LEU A 42 -20.63 -2.50 -3.41
N GLU A 43 -21.69 -1.98 -2.78
CA GLU A 43 -22.24 -2.29 -1.44
C GLU A 43 -21.27 -2.37 -0.23
N LYS A 44 -19.95 -2.49 -0.43
CA LYS A 44 -18.98 -3.04 0.53
C LYS A 44 -17.60 -2.37 0.46
N PHE A 45 -17.41 -1.41 -0.45
CA PHE A 45 -16.25 -0.53 -0.48
C PHE A 45 -16.75 0.89 -0.18
N SER A 46 -16.19 1.53 0.86
CA SER A 46 -16.56 2.91 1.17
C SER A 46 -16.09 3.84 0.04
N PHE A 47 -16.92 4.82 -0.33
CA PHE A 47 -16.62 5.83 -1.35
C PHE A 47 -15.26 6.50 -1.10
N TYR A 48 -14.90 6.67 0.17
CA TYR A 48 -13.61 7.17 0.62
C TYR A 48 -12.41 6.38 0.05
N HIS A 49 -12.47 5.05 0.04
CA HIS A 49 -11.33 4.23 -0.41
C HIS A 49 -11.06 4.39 -1.92
N ILE A 50 -12.12 4.50 -2.72
CA ILE A 50 -12.01 4.60 -4.19
C ILE A 50 -11.69 6.04 -4.62
N TRP A 51 -12.33 7.03 -4.01
CA TRP A 51 -12.28 8.41 -4.51
C TRP A 51 -11.32 9.31 -3.76
N MET A 52 -10.91 8.95 -2.55
CA MET A 52 -9.93 9.72 -1.77
C MET A 52 -8.61 8.96 -1.63
N MET A 53 -8.67 7.73 -1.11
CA MET A 53 -7.48 6.94 -0.81
C MET A 53 -6.77 6.49 -2.09
N ALA A 54 -7.47 5.83 -3.02
CA ALA A 54 -6.83 5.29 -4.22
C ALA A 54 -6.09 6.35 -5.07
N PRO A 55 -6.61 7.56 -5.32
CA PRO A 55 -5.86 8.61 -6.02
C PRO A 55 -4.60 9.03 -5.26
N ILE A 56 -4.65 9.18 -3.93
CA ILE A 56 -3.48 9.55 -3.13
C ILE A 56 -2.43 8.44 -3.20
N PHE A 57 -2.83 7.19 -3.06
CA PHE A 57 -1.92 6.04 -3.15
C PHE A 57 -1.31 5.91 -4.54
N LEU A 58 -2.08 6.15 -5.61
CA LEU A 58 -1.55 6.20 -6.98
C LEU A 58 -0.53 7.34 -7.14
N LEU A 59 -0.83 8.53 -6.62
CA LEU A 59 0.11 9.64 -6.67
C LEU A 59 1.41 9.31 -5.93
N VAL A 60 1.34 8.80 -4.70
CA VAL A 60 2.55 8.46 -3.92
C VAL A 60 3.33 7.31 -4.58
N ALA A 61 2.63 6.30 -5.10
CA ALA A 61 3.26 5.15 -5.73
C ALA A 61 4.03 5.52 -7.02
N PHE A 62 3.51 6.48 -7.80
CA PHE A 62 4.05 6.86 -9.10
C PHE A 62 4.81 8.19 -9.13
N ALA A 63 4.60 9.11 -8.18
CA ALA A 63 5.24 10.43 -8.18
C ALA A 63 6.78 10.37 -8.17
N PRO A 64 7.43 9.49 -7.39
CA PRO A 64 8.90 9.34 -7.46
C PRO A 64 9.40 8.85 -8.82
N LEU A 65 8.50 8.31 -9.66
CA LEU A 65 8.77 7.69 -10.94
C LEU A 65 8.36 8.57 -12.13
N PHE A 66 7.56 9.62 -11.91
CA PHE A 66 7.11 10.54 -12.96
C PHE A 66 8.25 11.11 -13.81
N PRO A 67 9.40 11.57 -13.26
CA PRO A 67 10.48 12.04 -14.12
C PRO A 67 10.95 10.99 -15.15
N PHE A 68 10.92 9.70 -14.79
CA PHE A 68 11.38 8.61 -15.63
C PHE A 68 10.32 8.11 -16.60
N LEU A 69 9.05 8.19 -16.23
CA LEU A 69 7.93 7.82 -17.10
C LEU A 69 7.81 8.74 -18.33
N TRP A 70 8.34 9.96 -18.27
CA TRP A 70 8.36 10.89 -19.39
C TRP A 70 9.73 10.96 -20.07
N ALA A 71 10.84 10.84 -19.32
CA ALA A 71 12.19 11.01 -19.88
C ALA A 71 12.81 9.76 -20.50
N GLU A 72 12.40 8.54 -20.10
CA GLU A 72 13.09 7.31 -20.50
C GLU A 72 12.38 6.61 -21.66
N LYS A 73 13.16 6.07 -22.62
CA LYS A 73 12.62 5.31 -23.76
C LYS A 73 11.89 4.04 -23.32
N LYS A 74 12.36 3.39 -22.24
CA LYS A 74 11.75 2.20 -21.66
C LYS A 74 11.02 2.57 -20.38
N LYS A 75 9.72 2.84 -20.49
CA LYS A 75 8.85 3.24 -19.37
C LYS A 75 8.42 2.08 -18.48
N TRP A 76 8.40 0.87 -19.04
CA TRP A 76 7.85 -0.33 -18.41
C TRP A 76 8.41 -0.65 -17.01
N PRO A 77 9.74 -0.58 -16.76
CA PRO A 77 10.28 -0.89 -15.43
C PRO A 77 9.75 0.06 -14.35
N TYR A 78 9.49 1.31 -14.72
CA TYR A 78 8.95 2.34 -13.82
C TYR A 78 7.45 2.15 -13.59
N LEU A 79 6.70 1.75 -14.63
CA LEU A 79 5.29 1.38 -14.45
C LEU A 79 5.15 0.19 -13.50
N LEU A 80 5.95 -0.86 -13.69
CA LEU A 80 5.92 -2.04 -12.82
C LEU A 80 6.29 -1.69 -11.37
N ALA A 81 7.30 -0.84 -11.17
CA ALA A 81 7.66 -0.35 -9.84
C ALA A 81 6.54 0.48 -9.20
N GLY A 82 5.87 1.34 -9.97
CA GLY A 82 4.73 2.12 -9.48
C GLY A 82 3.55 1.23 -9.08
N VAL A 83 3.21 0.23 -9.88
CA VAL A 83 2.18 -0.76 -9.52
C VAL A 83 2.58 -1.51 -8.26
N ALA A 84 3.83 -1.95 -8.15
CA ALA A 84 4.34 -2.61 -6.95
C ALA A 84 4.27 -1.71 -5.71
N ASN A 85 4.67 -0.43 -5.83
CA ASN A 85 4.58 0.56 -4.75
C ASN A 85 3.13 0.78 -4.30
N PHE A 86 2.17 0.79 -5.22
CA PHE A 86 0.75 0.95 -4.89
C PHE A 86 0.25 -0.20 -4.01
N PHE A 87 0.42 -1.44 -4.45
CA PHE A 87 -0.01 -2.61 -3.68
C PHE A 87 0.76 -2.76 -2.37
N LEU A 88 2.06 -2.43 -2.36
CA LEU A 88 2.86 -2.39 -1.14
C LEU A 88 2.31 -1.38 -0.15
N ALA A 89 2.08 -0.14 -0.58
CA ALA A 89 1.56 0.91 0.28
C ALA A 89 0.20 0.52 0.88
N VAL A 90 -0.74 0.02 0.06
CA VAL A 90 -2.07 -0.44 0.53
C VAL A 90 -1.96 -1.57 1.55
N THR A 91 -1.06 -2.53 1.33
CA THR A 91 -0.87 -3.64 2.28
C THR A 91 -0.24 -3.17 3.59
N VAL A 92 0.72 -2.24 3.51
CA VAL A 92 1.34 -1.66 4.71
C VAL A 92 0.35 -0.80 5.48
N GLU A 93 -0.49 -0.03 4.78
CA GLU A 93 -1.59 0.74 5.38
C GLU A 93 -2.53 -0.19 6.18
N ASP A 94 -3.12 -1.19 5.54
CA ASP A 94 -4.04 -2.14 6.19
C ASP A 94 -3.37 -2.80 7.40
N GLY A 95 -2.11 -3.24 7.24
CA GLY A 95 -1.32 -3.80 8.33
C GLY A 95 -1.14 -2.85 9.51
N PHE A 96 -0.79 -1.58 9.26
CA PHE A 96 -0.59 -0.58 10.31
C PHE A 96 -1.91 -0.19 10.99
N TRP A 97 -3.02 -0.19 10.25
CA TRP A 97 -4.34 0.02 10.80
C TRP A 97 -4.64 -1.02 11.91
N PHE A 98 -4.43 -2.32 11.62
CA PHE A 98 -4.63 -3.38 12.62
C PHE A 98 -3.58 -3.40 13.73
N ILE A 99 -2.33 -3.00 13.45
CA ILE A 99 -1.32 -2.81 14.50
C ILE A 99 -1.78 -1.73 15.49
N CYS A 100 -2.34 -0.62 15.00
CA CYS A 100 -2.88 0.43 15.87
C CYS A 100 -4.02 -0.10 16.74
N ARG A 101 -4.98 -0.85 16.15
CA ARG A 101 -6.04 -1.50 16.90
C ARG A 101 -5.53 -2.39 18.02
N VAL A 102 -4.50 -3.20 17.76
CA VAL A 102 -3.99 -4.14 18.78
C VAL A 102 -3.25 -3.41 19.89
N LEU A 103 -2.38 -2.45 19.55
CA LEU A 103 -1.49 -1.83 20.53
C LEU A 103 -2.15 -0.70 21.30
N TYR A 104 -3.00 0.09 20.65
CA TYR A 104 -3.58 1.31 21.18
C TYR A 104 -5.01 1.50 20.64
N PRO A 105 -5.94 0.61 21.02
CA PRO A 105 -7.28 0.63 20.50
C PRO A 105 -8.01 1.93 20.85
N LEU A 106 -8.81 2.41 19.89
CA LEU A 106 -9.82 3.42 20.18
C LEU A 106 -10.85 2.86 21.18
N LYS A 107 -11.36 3.72 22.07
CA LYS A 107 -12.35 3.32 23.08
C LYS A 107 -13.63 2.78 22.44
N GLU A 108 -13.92 3.25 21.24
CA GLU A 108 -15.10 2.94 20.46
C GLU A 108 -14.95 1.71 19.57
N ASP A 109 -13.74 1.17 19.42
CA ASP A 109 -13.48 -0.02 18.60
C ASP A 109 -13.89 -1.28 19.37
N SER A 110 -14.97 -1.92 18.93
CA SER A 110 -15.50 -3.14 19.56
C SER A 110 -14.56 -4.34 19.43
N LEU A 111 -13.59 -4.28 18.51
CA LEU A 111 -12.53 -5.29 18.33
C LEU A 111 -11.17 -4.78 18.84
N GLY A 112 -11.15 -3.69 19.59
CA GLY A 112 -9.94 -3.12 20.17
C GLY A 112 -9.11 -4.15 20.94
N GLY A 113 -7.79 -4.14 20.73
CA GLY A 113 -6.86 -5.11 21.32
C GLY A 113 -6.84 -6.48 20.64
N GLN A 114 -7.67 -6.71 19.63
CA GLN A 114 -7.69 -7.96 18.86
C GLN A 114 -7.02 -7.76 17.49
N TRP A 115 -6.29 -8.79 17.06
CA TRP A 115 -5.82 -8.86 15.68
C TRP A 115 -7.00 -9.02 14.72
N ILE A 116 -6.73 -9.09 13.41
CA ILE A 116 -7.75 -9.32 12.38
C ILE A 116 -8.60 -10.54 12.76
N GLN A 117 -9.92 -10.37 12.81
CA GLN A 117 -10.88 -11.41 13.14
C GLN A 117 -11.56 -11.98 11.89
N LYS A 118 -12.03 -13.23 12.01
CA LYS A 118 -12.78 -13.90 10.95
C LYS A 118 -14.11 -13.15 10.72
N GLY A 119 -14.38 -12.81 9.46
CA GLY A 119 -15.56 -12.04 9.07
C GLY A 119 -15.31 -10.54 8.90
N GLU A 120 -14.14 -10.03 9.31
CA GLU A 120 -13.72 -8.68 8.94
C GLU A 120 -13.47 -8.57 7.43
N TRP A 121 -13.61 -7.36 6.91
CA TRP A 121 -13.62 -7.11 5.47
C TRP A 121 -12.32 -7.59 4.78
N THR A 122 -11.16 -7.38 5.43
CA THR A 122 -9.86 -7.78 4.88
C THR A 122 -9.73 -9.32 4.81
N ALA A 123 -10.36 -10.05 5.73
CA ALA A 123 -10.32 -11.51 5.80
C ALA A 123 -11.45 -12.22 5.02
N ARG A 124 -12.32 -11.47 4.34
CA ARG A 124 -13.56 -12.01 3.74
C ARG A 124 -13.34 -13.02 2.61
N TRP A 125 -12.20 -12.95 1.93
CA TRP A 125 -11.87 -13.81 0.78
C TRP A 125 -11.03 -15.03 1.16
N GLY A 126 -11.07 -15.39 2.44
CA GLY A 126 -10.29 -16.47 3.01
C GLY A 126 -9.11 -15.94 3.79
N SER A 127 -8.77 -16.69 4.82
CA SER A 127 -7.68 -16.36 5.73
C SER A 127 -7.08 -17.63 6.32
N LEU A 128 -5.85 -17.51 6.78
CA LEU A 128 -5.18 -18.49 7.61
C LEU A 128 -5.56 -18.23 9.06
N GLU A 129 -6.15 -19.22 9.72
CA GLU A 129 -6.53 -19.11 11.14
C GLU A 129 -5.27 -19.16 12.04
N LEU A 130 -5.23 -18.26 13.00
CA LEU A 130 -4.28 -18.22 14.09
C LEU A 130 -5.04 -18.38 15.40
N GLY A 131 -4.38 -18.82 16.48
CA GLY A 131 -5.02 -18.94 17.79
C GLY A 131 -5.55 -17.62 18.38
N PHE A 132 -5.18 -16.47 17.81
CA PHE A 132 -5.53 -15.12 18.29
C PHE A 132 -6.18 -14.22 17.22
N GLY A 133 -6.47 -14.75 16.03
CA GLY A 133 -6.98 -13.98 14.90
C GLY A 133 -6.74 -14.68 13.58
N VAL A 134 -6.66 -13.95 12.48
CA VAL A 134 -6.44 -14.51 11.15
C VAL A 134 -5.44 -13.69 10.33
N ILE A 135 -4.82 -14.30 9.32
CA ILE A 135 -4.05 -13.58 8.29
C ILE A 135 -4.79 -13.73 6.95
N PRO A 136 -5.26 -12.63 6.34
CA PRO A 136 -5.91 -12.70 5.04
C PRO A 136 -5.02 -13.32 3.96
N TRP A 137 -5.58 -14.22 3.15
CA TRP A 137 -4.79 -14.89 2.09
C TRP A 137 -4.25 -13.92 1.04
N TRP A 138 -4.95 -12.80 0.83
CA TRP A 138 -4.54 -11.80 -0.16
C TRP A 138 -3.22 -11.11 0.20
N TYR A 139 -2.84 -11.03 1.50
CA TYR A 139 -1.53 -10.52 1.91
C TYR A 139 -0.40 -11.32 1.27
N PHE A 140 -0.49 -12.65 1.29
CA PHE A 140 0.51 -13.52 0.67
C PHE A 140 0.56 -13.34 -0.85
N GLY A 141 -0.61 -13.25 -1.49
CA GLY A 141 -0.73 -12.98 -2.92
C GLY A 141 -0.07 -11.67 -3.31
N VAL A 142 -0.30 -10.60 -2.54
CA VAL A 142 0.30 -9.29 -2.79
C VAL A 142 1.80 -9.32 -2.56
N ILE A 143 2.31 -9.96 -1.52
CA ILE A 143 3.76 -10.07 -1.28
C ILE A 143 4.46 -10.74 -2.47
N VAL A 144 3.93 -11.86 -2.96
CA VAL A 144 4.50 -12.57 -4.12
C VAL A 144 4.43 -11.70 -5.37
N PHE A 145 3.28 -11.06 -5.61
CA PHE A 145 3.07 -10.18 -6.76
C PHE A 145 4.02 -8.97 -6.75
N VAL A 146 4.08 -8.25 -5.64
CA VAL A 146 4.97 -7.08 -5.45
C VAL A 146 6.43 -7.49 -5.60
N GLY A 147 6.84 -8.60 -4.97
CA GLY A 147 8.20 -9.13 -5.11
C GLY A 147 8.56 -9.44 -6.56
N PHE A 148 7.65 -10.08 -7.31
CA PHE A 148 7.83 -10.38 -8.72
C PHE A 148 7.95 -9.10 -9.58
N LEU A 149 7.08 -8.12 -9.36
CA LEU A 149 7.13 -6.84 -10.09
C LEU A 149 8.44 -6.08 -9.84
N TYR A 150 8.89 -6.01 -8.57
CA TYR A 150 10.18 -5.41 -8.26
C TYR A 150 11.32 -6.19 -8.90
N PHE A 151 11.31 -7.52 -8.86
CA PHE A 151 12.32 -8.35 -9.51
C PHE A 151 12.46 -8.01 -11.00
N ILE A 152 11.34 -7.95 -11.74
CA ILE A 152 11.34 -7.56 -13.16
C ILE A 152 11.84 -6.12 -13.34
N SER A 153 11.37 -5.19 -12.51
CA SER A 153 11.79 -3.79 -12.57
C SER A 153 13.30 -3.63 -12.37
N PHE A 154 13.86 -4.23 -11.31
CA PHE A 154 15.28 -4.22 -11.00
C PHE A 154 16.13 -4.87 -12.10
N LYS A 155 15.68 -6.00 -12.67
CA LYS A 155 16.39 -6.66 -13.78
C LYS A 155 16.39 -5.81 -15.06
N SER A 156 15.32 -5.05 -15.28
CA SER A 156 15.14 -4.25 -16.49
C SER A 156 15.84 -2.88 -16.41
N ILE A 157 16.09 -2.36 -15.22
CA ILE A 157 16.87 -1.14 -15.01
C ILE A 157 18.36 -1.51 -15.15
N LYS A 158 18.92 -1.23 -16.32
CA LYS A 158 20.38 -1.29 -16.51
C LYS A 158 21.04 -0.22 -15.64
N GLU A 159 21.98 -0.62 -14.80
CA GLU A 159 22.98 0.33 -14.31
C GLU A 159 23.74 0.83 -15.53
N LYS A 160 23.48 2.07 -15.96
CA LYS A 160 24.48 2.77 -16.77
C LYS A 160 25.68 2.92 -15.84
N ALA A 161 26.67 2.05 -16.02
CA ALA A 161 27.99 2.23 -15.44
C ALA A 161 28.40 3.67 -15.71
N PHE A 162 28.77 4.38 -14.66
CA PHE A 162 29.23 5.76 -14.76
C PHE A 162 30.33 5.79 -15.82
N PRO A 163 30.19 6.51 -16.95
CA PRO A 163 31.36 6.84 -17.74
C PRO A 163 32.10 7.84 -16.86
N TRP A 164 33.00 7.37 -16.01
CA TRP A 164 34.10 8.21 -15.57
C TRP A 164 34.74 8.67 -16.87
N LYS A 165 34.50 9.94 -17.22
CA LYS A 165 35.22 10.61 -18.28
C LYS A 165 36.69 10.39 -17.95
N LYS A 166 37.39 9.63 -18.80
CA LYS A 166 38.82 9.83 -19.00
C LYS A 166 38.91 11.21 -19.66
N GLY A 167 39.05 12.24 -18.84
CA GLY A 167 39.39 13.60 -19.21
C GLY A 167 40.55 14.00 -18.33
#